data_AF-A0A957TKB5-F1
#
_entry.id   AF-A0A957TKB5-F1
#
_cell.length_a   1.000
_cell.length_b   1.000
_cell.length_c   1.000
_cell.angle_alpha   90.00
_cell.angle_beta   90.00
_cell.angle_gamma   90.00
#
_symmetry.space_group_name_H-M   'P 1'
#
loop_
_entity.id
_entity.type
_entity.pdbx_description
1 polymer ?
#
loop_
_entity_poly.entity_id
_entity_poly.type
_entity_poly.pdbx_seq_one_letter_code
_entity_poly.pdbx_strand_id
1 'polypeptide(L)'
;LMRGWLNGELHTAFGDTYAELLDYPAAITHYEAALEASGARELVPLRAVEQLANLQSRFGVALRKDAELAKTVAKEAGARTWQPEELWSAAEERLKLLIQLSPSSERNALLGGHYKRVARCRTGAERKKLLEAATAYYEKAFQTASVRDNPYVLVNWIFCRLADAETAISETDEQTMKGAISRNLAKLAAQPRVEMDFWSRIAEADTTLARTLIDAIAGREVNLQAETTKVHDLYAAALKVGGTRREHASVLDTLDFLVEIFEEDNRTALATALRSAVDELRVIVI
;
A
#
# COMPACT_ATOMS: atom_id res chain seq x y z
N LEU A 1 34.07 8.66 -22.05
CA LEU A 1 32.82 9.14 -22.68
C LEU A 1 31.87 9.56 -21.57
N MET A 2 31.68 10.87 -21.36
CA MET A 2 30.67 11.38 -20.42
C MET A 2 29.29 10.93 -20.92
N ARG A 3 28.52 10.25 -20.06
CA ARG A 3 27.17 9.72 -20.36
C ARG A 3 26.15 10.86 -20.42
N GLY A 4 26.32 11.83 -21.30
CA GLY A 4 25.43 13.00 -21.41
C GLY A 4 23.98 12.67 -21.81
N TRP A 5 23.72 11.44 -22.27
CA TRP A 5 22.37 10.94 -22.52
C TRP A 5 21.65 10.49 -21.25
N LEU A 6 22.38 10.02 -20.24
CA LEU A 6 21.81 9.48 -19.00
C LEU A 6 21.57 10.63 -18.01
N ASN A 7 20.54 11.42 -18.27
CA ASN A 7 20.08 12.52 -17.43
C ASN A 7 19.08 12.04 -16.37
N GLY A 8 18.64 12.93 -15.49
CA GLY A 8 17.65 12.70 -14.44
C GLY A 8 16.28 12.25 -14.96
N GLU A 9 15.85 12.72 -16.13
CA GLU A 9 14.63 12.23 -16.79
C GLU A 9 14.75 10.75 -17.17
N LEU A 10 15.85 10.34 -17.83
CA LEU A 10 16.07 8.94 -18.16
C LEU A 10 16.28 8.08 -16.91
N HIS A 11 16.96 8.60 -15.90
CA HIS A 11 17.06 7.92 -14.61
C HIS A 11 15.67 7.71 -13.97
N THR A 12 14.78 8.69 -14.06
CA THR A 12 13.39 8.54 -13.61
C THR A 12 12.68 7.42 -14.40
N ALA A 13 12.80 7.41 -15.74
CA ALA A 13 12.18 6.39 -16.58
C ALA A 13 12.73 4.97 -16.33
N PHE A 14 14.04 4.83 -16.08
CA PHE A 14 14.62 3.55 -15.65
C PHE A 14 14.11 3.15 -14.26
N GLY A 15 14.02 4.12 -13.33
CA GLY A 15 13.42 3.91 -12.01
C GLY A 15 12.00 3.37 -12.10
N ASP A 16 11.14 3.98 -12.92
CA ASP A 16 9.79 3.49 -13.21
C ASP A 16 9.80 2.07 -13.78
N THR A 17 10.67 1.81 -14.75
CA THR A 17 10.75 0.49 -15.41
C THR A 17 11.13 -0.62 -14.42
N TYR A 18 12.20 -0.42 -13.63
CA TYR A 18 12.62 -1.40 -12.64
C TYR A 18 11.61 -1.55 -11.50
N ALA A 19 10.88 -0.48 -11.14
CA ALA A 19 9.79 -0.55 -10.18
C ALA A 19 8.67 -1.49 -10.63
N GLU A 20 8.30 -1.47 -11.93
CA GLU A 20 7.31 -2.40 -12.48
C GLU A 20 7.78 -3.87 -12.46
N LEU A 21 9.10 -4.09 -12.48
CA LEU A 21 9.70 -5.42 -12.37
C LEU A 21 9.92 -5.89 -10.92
N LEU A 22 9.59 -5.04 -9.93
CA LEU A 22 9.90 -5.26 -8.51
C LEU A 22 11.41 -5.39 -8.21
N ASP A 23 12.27 -4.89 -9.11
CA ASP A 23 13.71 -4.78 -8.88
C ASP A 23 14.00 -3.53 -8.05
N TYR A 24 13.78 -3.65 -6.74
CA TYR A 24 13.94 -2.54 -5.82
C TYR A 24 15.35 -1.94 -5.83
N PRO A 25 16.46 -2.71 -5.77
CA PRO A 25 17.80 -2.14 -5.79
C PRO A 25 18.07 -1.28 -7.03
N ALA A 26 17.73 -1.78 -8.23
CA ALA A 26 17.94 -1.04 -9.46
C ALA A 26 17.05 0.21 -9.53
N ALA A 27 15.77 0.08 -9.19
CA ALA A 27 14.83 1.20 -9.21
C ALA A 27 15.27 2.32 -8.27
N ILE A 28 15.61 1.99 -7.01
CA ILE A 28 16.07 2.95 -6.01
C ILE A 28 17.36 3.65 -6.47
N THR A 29 18.32 2.89 -7.00
CA THR A 29 19.59 3.45 -7.52
C THR A 29 19.33 4.45 -8.64
N HIS A 30 18.41 4.15 -9.55
CA HIS A 30 18.06 5.05 -10.63
C HIS A 30 17.33 6.30 -10.14
N TYR A 31 16.39 6.18 -9.19
CA TYR A 31 15.74 7.35 -8.62
C TYR A 31 16.68 8.24 -7.82
N GLU A 32 17.61 7.67 -7.05
CA GLU A 32 18.63 8.46 -6.33
C GLU A 32 19.53 9.22 -7.31
N ALA A 33 20.00 8.54 -8.36
CA ALA A 33 20.77 9.19 -9.42
C ALA A 33 19.97 10.27 -10.17
N ALA A 34 18.64 10.12 -10.31
CA ALA A 34 17.80 11.20 -10.82
C ALA A 34 17.86 12.43 -9.90
N LEU A 35 17.71 12.24 -8.59
CA LEU A 35 17.74 13.36 -7.63
C LEU A 35 19.11 14.02 -7.48
N GLU A 36 20.19 13.29 -7.75
CA GLU A 36 21.56 13.82 -7.79
C GLU A 36 21.91 14.53 -9.11
N ALA A 37 21.14 14.28 -10.17
CA ALA A 37 21.34 14.92 -11.45
C ALA A 37 21.17 16.43 -11.31
N SER A 38 22.25 17.17 -11.60
CA SER A 38 22.28 18.62 -11.52
C SER A 38 22.68 19.19 -12.87
N GLY A 39 21.77 19.95 -13.47
CA GLY A 39 21.97 20.57 -14.76
C GLY A 39 20.92 21.65 -15.00
N ALA A 40 21.27 22.69 -15.75
CA ALA A 40 20.36 23.82 -16.03
C ALA A 40 19.08 23.42 -16.80
N ARG A 41 19.04 22.20 -17.34
CA ARG A 41 17.89 21.63 -18.08
C ARG A 41 17.33 20.38 -17.42
N GLU A 42 17.77 20.06 -16.21
CA GLU A 42 17.35 18.86 -15.52
C GLU A 42 15.94 19.04 -14.94
N LEU A 43 15.01 18.16 -15.33
CA LEU A 43 13.62 18.22 -14.92
C LEU A 43 13.22 16.92 -14.24
N VAL A 44 13.49 16.82 -12.94
CA VAL A 44 13.07 15.67 -12.14
C VAL A 44 11.76 16.01 -11.43
N PRO A 45 10.67 15.29 -11.71
CA PRO A 45 9.38 15.58 -11.11
C PRO A 45 9.37 15.24 -9.62
N LEU A 46 8.58 15.95 -8.80
CA LEU A 46 8.36 15.60 -7.39
C LEU A 46 7.86 14.15 -7.22
N ARG A 47 7.17 13.63 -8.23
CA ARG A 47 6.74 12.23 -8.31
C ARG A 47 7.90 11.24 -8.21
N ALA A 48 9.09 11.57 -8.69
CA ALA A 48 10.27 10.71 -8.54
C ALA A 48 10.66 10.53 -7.07
N VAL A 49 10.57 11.59 -6.25
CA VAL A 49 10.80 11.53 -4.79
C VAL A 49 9.74 10.67 -4.11
N GLU A 50 8.49 10.80 -4.55
CA GLU A 50 7.35 10.01 -4.05
C GLU A 50 7.53 8.51 -4.35
N GLN A 51 7.92 8.16 -5.59
CA GLN A 51 8.17 6.78 -5.98
C GLN A 51 9.39 6.19 -5.27
N LEU A 52 10.48 6.95 -5.14
CA LEU A 52 11.66 6.55 -4.37
C LEU A 52 11.28 6.17 -2.94
N ALA A 53 10.58 7.05 -2.23
CA ALA A 53 10.17 6.79 -0.85
C ALA A 53 9.24 5.56 -0.74
N ASN A 54 8.30 5.39 -1.68
CA ASN A 54 7.42 4.23 -1.72
C ASN A 54 8.20 2.92 -1.92
N LEU A 55 9.20 2.91 -2.81
CA LEU A 55 10.04 1.74 -3.07
C LEU A 55 10.98 1.43 -1.91
N GLN A 56 11.60 2.44 -1.30
CA GLN A 56 12.41 2.26 -0.09
C GLN A 56 11.58 1.62 1.03
N SER A 57 10.34 2.09 1.23
CA SER A 57 9.41 1.50 2.21
C SER A 57 9.11 0.03 1.93
N ARG A 58 8.77 -0.31 0.68
CA ARG A 58 8.49 -1.70 0.25
C ARG A 58 9.72 -2.59 0.37
N PHE A 59 10.86 -2.10 -0.08
CA PHE A 59 12.09 -2.87 -0.09
C PHE A 59 12.58 -3.18 1.33
N GLY A 60 12.47 -2.23 2.26
CA GLY A 60 12.79 -2.50 3.66
C GLY A 60 11.93 -3.61 4.26
N VAL A 61 10.62 -3.67 3.93
CA VAL A 61 9.75 -4.79 4.34
C VAL A 61 10.20 -6.10 3.69
N ALA A 62 10.45 -6.09 2.38
CA ALA A 62 10.89 -7.28 1.65
C ALA A 62 12.20 -7.84 2.25
N LEU A 63 13.21 -7.01 2.48
CA LEU A 63 14.47 -7.40 3.12
C LEU A 63 14.28 -7.95 4.54
N ARG A 64 13.36 -7.36 5.31
CA ARG A 64 13.11 -7.79 6.69
C ARG A 64 12.42 -9.15 6.75
N LYS A 65 11.53 -9.45 5.80
CA LYS A 65 10.64 -10.61 5.84
C LYS A 65 11.11 -11.77 4.95
N ASP A 66 11.93 -11.51 3.95
CA ASP A 66 12.48 -12.51 3.04
C ASP A 66 14.00 -12.63 3.22
N ALA A 67 14.42 -13.64 3.97
CA ALA A 67 15.82 -13.91 4.26
C ALA A 67 16.62 -14.34 3.01
N GLU A 68 15.98 -14.96 2.02
CA GLU A 68 16.66 -15.38 0.78
C GLU A 68 16.84 -14.20 -0.18
N LEU A 69 15.85 -13.31 -0.28
CA LEU A 69 16.02 -12.03 -0.95
C LEU A 69 17.15 -11.22 -0.31
N ALA A 70 17.20 -11.13 1.03
CA ALA A 70 18.25 -10.41 1.73
C ALA A 70 19.66 -10.96 1.41
N LYS A 71 19.81 -12.29 1.36
CA LYS A 71 21.08 -12.93 0.95
C LYS A 71 21.43 -12.65 -0.51
N THR A 72 20.44 -12.73 -1.41
CA THR A 72 20.62 -12.49 -2.85
C THR A 72 21.07 -11.06 -3.11
N VAL A 73 20.34 -10.09 -2.55
CA VAL A 73 20.69 -8.67 -2.62
C VAL A 73 22.08 -8.43 -2.05
N ALA A 74 22.42 -9.00 -0.89
CA ALA A 74 23.74 -8.82 -0.28
C ALA A 74 24.89 -9.34 -1.17
N LYS A 75 24.64 -10.39 -1.95
CA LYS A 75 25.62 -10.94 -2.91
C LYS A 75 25.76 -10.07 -4.16
N GLU A 76 24.66 -9.46 -4.63
CA GLU A 76 24.60 -8.70 -5.88
C GLU A 76 24.92 -7.21 -5.70
N ALA A 77 24.71 -6.64 -4.51
CA ALA A 77 24.81 -5.20 -4.25
C ALA A 77 26.24 -4.63 -4.28
N GLY A 78 27.26 -5.47 -4.53
CA GLY A 78 28.66 -5.06 -4.60
C GLY A 78 29.12 -4.42 -3.29
N ALA A 79 29.40 -3.11 -3.30
CA ALA A 79 29.83 -2.35 -2.13
C ALA A 79 28.69 -1.71 -1.32
N ARG A 80 27.46 -1.67 -1.86
CA ARG A 80 26.32 -1.05 -1.18
C ARG A 80 25.66 -2.06 -0.26
N THR A 81 25.55 -1.71 1.03
CA THR A 81 24.76 -2.47 1.99
C THR A 81 23.37 -1.85 2.11
N TRP A 82 22.33 -2.67 2.03
CA TRP A 82 20.95 -2.24 2.22
C TRP A 82 20.45 -2.65 3.60
N GLN A 83 19.98 -1.69 4.39
CA GLN A 83 19.41 -1.94 5.71
C GLN A 83 17.94 -1.48 5.76
N PRO A 84 17.00 -2.32 6.25
CA PRO A 84 15.59 -1.94 6.35
C PRO A 84 15.36 -0.63 7.09
N GLU A 85 16.03 -0.42 8.23
CA GLU A 85 15.90 0.77 9.07
C GLU A 85 16.33 2.05 8.34
N GLU A 86 17.42 2.00 7.57
CA GLU A 86 17.90 3.15 6.78
C GLU A 86 16.92 3.47 5.64
N LEU A 87 16.41 2.45 4.95
CA LEU A 87 15.42 2.61 3.89
C LEU A 87 14.12 3.22 4.43
N TRP A 88 13.64 2.75 5.58
CA TRP A 88 12.43 3.27 6.19
C TRP A 88 12.61 4.72 6.66
N SER A 89 13.72 5.02 7.33
CA SER A 89 14.03 6.38 7.77
C SER A 89 14.11 7.35 6.58
N ALA A 90 14.81 6.95 5.52
CA ALA A 90 14.95 7.74 4.29
C ALA A 90 13.61 8.00 3.58
N ALA A 91 12.71 7.01 3.57
CA ALA A 91 11.36 7.15 3.02
C ALA A 91 10.50 8.11 3.84
N GLU A 92 10.52 7.96 5.16
CA GLU A 92 9.76 8.80 6.08
C GLU A 92 10.18 10.27 5.98
N GLU A 93 11.49 10.54 5.99
CA GLU A 93 12.05 11.89 5.88
C GLU A 93 11.60 12.57 4.58
N ARG A 94 11.74 11.88 3.44
CA ARG A 94 11.32 12.40 2.12
C ARG A 94 9.84 12.71 2.09
N LEU A 95 8.99 11.80 2.57
CA LEU A 95 7.55 12.00 2.56
C LEU A 95 7.12 13.15 3.48
N LYS A 96 7.71 13.26 4.68
CA LYS A 96 7.46 14.40 5.58
C LYS A 96 7.86 15.73 4.93
N LEU A 97 9.02 15.79 4.28
CA LEU A 97 9.48 17.00 3.59
C LEU A 97 8.53 17.37 2.44
N LEU A 98 8.09 16.40 1.63
CA LEU A 98 7.13 16.63 0.55
C LEU A 98 5.79 17.14 1.07
N ILE A 99 5.29 16.58 2.17
CA ILE A 99 4.04 17.04 2.82
C ILE A 99 4.19 18.46 3.35
N GLN A 100 5.34 18.82 3.93
CA GLN A 100 5.62 20.18 4.39
C GLN A 100 5.66 21.18 3.23
N LEU A 101 6.29 20.79 2.11
CA LEU A 101 6.41 21.63 0.92
C LEU A 101 5.07 21.84 0.22
N SER A 102 4.30 20.77 0.04
CA SER A 102 3.04 20.78 -0.68
C SER A 102 2.19 19.60 -0.22
N PRO A 103 1.28 19.77 0.74
CA PRO A 103 0.44 18.67 1.20
C PRO A 103 -0.53 18.24 0.10
N SER A 104 -0.73 16.94 -0.05
CA SER A 104 -1.73 16.35 -0.95
C SER A 104 -2.31 15.07 -0.36
N SER A 105 -3.47 14.64 -0.86
CA SER A 105 -4.06 13.37 -0.45
C SER A 105 -3.11 12.20 -0.75
N GLU A 106 -2.52 12.17 -1.95
CA GLU A 106 -1.54 11.18 -2.38
C GLU A 106 -0.34 11.09 -1.41
N ARG A 107 0.26 12.23 -1.04
CA ARG A 107 1.44 12.26 -0.15
C ARG A 107 1.11 11.80 1.26
N ASN A 108 -0.05 12.21 1.78
CA ASN A 108 -0.54 11.70 3.06
C ASN A 108 -0.80 10.19 2.99
N ALA A 109 -1.41 9.69 1.92
CA ALA A 109 -1.65 8.27 1.72
C ALA A 109 -0.34 7.47 1.58
N LEU A 110 0.69 8.01 0.91
CA LEU A 110 2.01 7.40 0.83
C LEU A 110 2.68 7.29 2.20
N LEU A 111 2.60 8.33 3.04
CA LEU A 111 3.15 8.29 4.39
C LEU A 111 2.35 7.35 5.31
N GLY A 112 1.01 7.31 5.16
CA GLY A 112 0.17 6.31 5.83
C GLY A 112 0.54 4.89 5.42
N GLY A 113 0.75 4.66 4.12
CA GLY A 113 1.20 3.39 3.56
C GLY A 113 2.60 2.99 4.03
N HIS A 114 3.50 3.96 4.19
CA HIS A 114 4.81 3.75 4.79
C HIS A 114 4.68 3.20 6.21
N TYR A 115 3.96 3.89 7.10
CA TYR A 115 3.79 3.42 8.48
C TYR A 115 3.06 2.07 8.56
N LYS A 116 2.03 1.85 7.73
CA LYS A 116 1.34 0.56 7.60
C LYS A 116 2.31 -0.57 7.29
N ARG A 117 3.24 -0.34 6.35
CA ARG A 117 4.26 -1.33 5.96
C ARG A 117 5.27 -1.60 7.08
N VAL A 118 5.79 -0.55 7.73
CA VAL A 118 6.74 -0.72 8.85
C VAL A 118 6.08 -1.45 10.02
N ALA A 119 4.78 -1.19 10.28
CA ALA A 119 4.02 -1.88 11.32
C ALA A 119 4.04 -3.41 11.16
N ARG A 120 4.01 -3.94 9.92
CA ARG A 120 4.14 -5.39 9.63
C ARG A 120 5.48 -6.01 10.03
N CYS A 121 6.46 -5.19 10.40
CA CYS A 121 7.81 -5.59 10.76
C CYS A 121 8.14 -5.29 12.22
N ARG A 122 7.14 -4.89 13.01
CA ARG A 122 7.25 -4.48 14.42
C ARG A 122 6.16 -5.17 15.22
N THR A 123 6.31 -5.19 16.54
CA THR A 123 5.33 -5.80 17.46
C THR A 123 5.04 -4.86 18.63
N GLY A 124 4.03 -5.21 19.44
CA GLY A 124 3.70 -4.51 20.68
C GLY A 124 3.45 -3.01 20.51
N ALA A 125 4.00 -2.21 21.42
CA ALA A 125 3.77 -0.77 21.47
C ALA A 125 4.31 0.00 20.25
N GLU A 126 5.39 -0.49 19.62
CA GLU A 126 5.94 0.15 18.42
C GLU A 126 5.00 -0.02 17.23
N ARG A 127 4.51 -1.25 17.01
CA ARG A 127 3.50 -1.56 15.98
C ARG A 127 2.26 -0.70 16.17
N LYS A 128 1.77 -0.57 17.40
CA LYS A 128 0.60 0.27 17.72
C LYS A 128 0.81 1.72 17.31
N LYS A 129 1.92 2.35 17.71
CA LYS A 129 2.25 3.74 17.32
C LYS A 129 2.31 3.93 15.80
N LEU A 130 2.84 2.94 15.08
CA LEU A 130 2.90 2.98 13.62
C LEU A 130 1.50 2.88 13.00
N LEU A 131 0.61 2.04 13.52
CA LEU A 131 -0.77 1.93 13.06
C LEU A 131 -1.59 3.18 13.38
N GLU A 132 -1.39 3.81 14.54
CA GLU A 132 -1.98 5.11 14.89
C GLU A 132 -1.54 6.19 13.90
N ALA A 133 -0.23 6.26 13.61
CA ALA A 133 0.31 7.19 12.62
C ALA A 133 -0.26 6.91 11.22
N ALA A 134 -0.32 5.64 10.80
CA ALA A 134 -0.89 5.24 9.52
C ALA A 134 -2.35 5.68 9.39
N THR A 135 -3.16 5.41 10.42
CA THR A 135 -4.58 5.78 10.50
C THR A 135 -4.74 7.30 10.36
N ALA A 136 -3.99 8.09 11.14
CA ALA A 136 -4.06 9.54 11.10
C ALA A 136 -3.68 10.13 9.73
N TYR A 137 -2.69 9.58 9.04
CA TYR A 137 -2.30 10.06 7.71
C TYR A 137 -3.29 9.64 6.62
N TYR A 138 -3.85 8.43 6.67
CA TYR A 138 -4.93 8.06 5.76
C TYR A 138 -6.21 8.85 6.00
N GLU A 139 -6.53 9.18 7.26
CA GLU A 139 -7.64 10.06 7.60
C GLU A 139 -7.44 11.47 7.00
N LYS A 140 -6.25 12.07 7.16
CA LYS A 140 -5.91 13.35 6.52
C LYS A 140 -6.04 13.28 4.99
N ALA A 141 -5.58 12.18 4.40
CA ALA A 141 -5.73 11.95 2.97
C ALA A 141 -7.22 11.90 2.56
N PHE A 142 -8.06 11.23 3.34
CA PHE A 142 -9.50 11.08 3.09
C PHE A 142 -10.26 12.41 3.23
N GLN A 143 -9.86 13.24 4.21
CA GLN A 143 -10.50 14.52 4.48
C GLN A 143 -10.18 15.60 3.42
N THR A 144 -9.17 15.39 2.57
CA THR A 144 -8.77 16.34 1.52
C THR A 144 -9.88 16.47 0.46
N ALA A 145 -10.41 17.69 0.29
CA ALA A 145 -11.69 17.96 -0.39
C ALA A 145 -11.82 17.43 -1.84
N SER A 146 -10.73 17.37 -2.61
CA SER A 146 -10.74 16.88 -4.00
C SER A 146 -10.74 15.36 -4.13
N VAL A 147 -10.57 14.64 -3.03
CA VAL A 147 -10.35 13.18 -2.98
C VAL A 147 -11.34 12.49 -2.03
N ARG A 148 -12.34 13.24 -1.52
CA ARG A 148 -13.48 12.64 -0.81
C ARG A 148 -14.10 11.59 -1.73
N ASP A 149 -14.20 10.36 -1.22
CA ASP A 149 -14.64 9.18 -1.97
C ASP A 149 -13.63 8.61 -2.99
N ASN A 150 -12.32 8.72 -2.73
CA ASN A 150 -11.32 7.82 -3.32
C ASN A 150 -11.34 6.48 -2.57
N PRO A 151 -11.65 5.36 -3.25
CA PRO A 151 -11.74 4.04 -2.62
C PRO A 151 -10.44 3.65 -1.91
N TYR A 152 -9.28 3.84 -2.56
CA TYR A 152 -7.99 3.42 -2.02
C TYR A 152 -7.68 4.09 -0.67
N VAL A 153 -7.90 5.40 -0.58
CA VAL A 153 -7.64 6.15 0.66
C VAL A 153 -8.62 5.75 1.76
N LEU A 154 -9.90 5.60 1.41
CA LEU A 154 -10.95 5.17 2.34
C LEU A 154 -10.65 3.79 2.92
N VAL A 155 -10.42 2.78 2.07
CA VAL A 155 -10.26 1.39 2.53
C VAL A 155 -9.00 1.23 3.37
N ASN A 156 -7.90 1.92 3.04
CA ASN A 156 -6.69 1.89 3.85
C ASN A 156 -6.86 2.60 5.20
N TRP A 157 -7.61 3.71 5.27
CA TRP A 157 -7.99 4.31 6.54
C TRP A 157 -8.76 3.32 7.41
N ILE A 158 -9.78 2.66 6.83
CA ILE A 158 -10.58 1.65 7.52
C ILE A 158 -9.70 0.50 7.99
N PHE A 159 -8.88 -0.09 7.12
CA PHE A 159 -8.02 -1.22 7.47
C PHE A 159 -7.05 -0.88 8.60
N CYS A 160 -6.42 0.30 8.59
CA CYS A 160 -5.57 0.74 9.70
C CYS A 160 -6.36 0.99 10.98
N ARG A 161 -7.59 1.51 10.89
CA ARG A 161 -8.49 1.71 12.05
C ARG A 161 -8.91 0.38 12.67
N LEU A 162 -9.23 -0.61 11.84
CA LEU A 162 -9.64 -1.96 12.26
C LEU A 162 -8.46 -2.79 12.80
N ALA A 163 -7.24 -2.47 12.37
CA ALA A 163 -6.00 -3.12 12.80
C ALA A 163 -5.62 -2.84 14.26
N ASP A 164 -6.25 -1.88 14.93
CA ASP A 164 -6.02 -1.59 16.34
C ASP A 164 -7.09 -2.26 17.23
N ALA A 165 -6.82 -3.47 17.74
CA ALA A 165 -7.77 -4.24 18.56
C ALA A 165 -8.17 -3.57 19.87
N GLU A 166 -7.30 -2.69 20.40
CA GLU A 166 -7.54 -2.04 21.69
C GLU A 166 -8.48 -0.85 21.55
N THR A 167 -8.60 -0.29 20.35
CA THR A 167 -9.48 0.85 20.11
C THR A 167 -10.81 0.38 19.54
N ALA A 168 -11.83 0.33 20.40
CA ALA A 168 -13.20 0.14 19.98
C ALA A 168 -13.58 1.18 18.91
N ILE A 169 -14.23 0.71 17.85
CA ILE A 169 -14.79 1.59 16.82
C ILE A 169 -15.98 2.31 17.45
N SER A 170 -15.93 3.65 17.47
CA SER A 170 -17.08 4.42 17.95
C SER A 170 -18.25 4.29 16.98
N GLU A 171 -19.49 4.45 17.46
CA GLU A 171 -20.67 4.44 16.58
C GLU A 171 -20.56 5.49 15.46
N THR A 172 -20.03 6.67 15.78
CA THR A 172 -19.77 7.75 14.81
C THR A 172 -18.76 7.35 13.75
N ASP A 173 -17.67 6.69 14.15
CA ASP A 173 -16.65 6.17 13.23
C ASP A 173 -17.27 5.13 12.30
N GLU A 174 -18.04 4.19 12.85
CA GLU A 174 -18.72 3.14 12.09
C GLU A 174 -19.68 3.73 11.06
N GLN A 175 -20.55 4.66 11.47
CA GLN A 175 -21.50 5.34 10.58
C GLN A 175 -20.77 6.11 9.47
N THR A 176 -19.68 6.80 9.80
CA THR A 176 -18.86 7.54 8.84
C THR A 176 -18.25 6.60 7.79
N MET A 177 -17.63 5.51 8.24
CA MET A 177 -17.02 4.51 7.36
C MET A 177 -18.06 3.84 6.45
N LYS A 178 -19.20 3.38 7.00
CA LYS A 178 -20.27 2.75 6.23
C LYS A 178 -20.94 3.68 5.23
N GLY A 179 -21.14 4.95 5.62
CA GLY A 179 -21.64 5.98 4.70
C GLY A 179 -20.69 6.21 3.52
N ALA A 180 -19.38 6.28 3.78
CA ALA A 180 -18.36 6.42 2.75
C ALA A 180 -18.26 5.19 1.84
N ILE A 181 -18.31 3.98 2.41
CA ILE A 181 -18.37 2.71 1.66
C ILE A 181 -19.57 2.72 0.71
N SER A 182 -20.75 3.08 1.21
CA SER A 182 -21.99 3.07 0.42
C SER A 182 -21.91 4.02 -0.78
N ARG A 183 -21.34 5.22 -0.60
CA ARG A 183 -21.10 6.17 -1.69
C ARG A 183 -20.10 5.64 -2.72
N ASN A 184 -19.02 5.01 -2.27
CA ASN A 184 -18.01 4.42 -3.17
C ASN A 184 -18.61 3.28 -4.01
N LEU A 185 -19.36 2.37 -3.40
CA LEU A 185 -20.03 1.28 -4.13
C LEU A 185 -21.05 1.81 -5.14
N ALA A 186 -21.84 2.83 -4.76
CA ALA A 186 -22.79 3.46 -5.69
C ALA A 186 -22.08 4.12 -6.88
N LYS A 187 -20.94 4.78 -6.64
CA LYS A 187 -20.11 5.39 -7.69
C LYS A 187 -19.52 4.34 -8.63
N LEU A 188 -18.96 3.25 -8.09
CA LEU A 188 -18.39 2.15 -8.87
C LEU A 188 -19.45 1.46 -9.73
N ALA A 189 -20.65 1.24 -9.17
CA ALA A 189 -21.77 0.65 -9.91
C ALA A 189 -22.26 1.52 -11.08
N ALA A 190 -22.11 2.84 -10.99
CA ALA A 190 -22.47 3.78 -12.05
C ALA A 190 -21.41 3.94 -13.14
N GLN A 191 -20.18 3.45 -12.92
CA GLN A 191 -19.06 3.63 -13.85
C GLN A 191 -19.10 2.58 -14.99
N PRO A 192 -18.96 2.97 -16.27
CA PRO A 192 -18.87 2.02 -17.37
C PRO A 192 -17.66 1.08 -17.22
N ARG A 193 -17.89 -0.24 -17.30
CA ARG A 193 -16.83 -1.26 -17.10
C ARG A 193 -15.66 -1.15 -18.09
N VAL A 194 -15.91 -0.63 -19.30
CA VAL A 194 -14.90 -0.46 -20.36
C VAL A 194 -13.88 0.63 -20.00
N GLU A 195 -14.26 1.57 -19.14
CA GLU A 195 -13.44 2.72 -18.73
C GLU A 195 -12.72 2.50 -17.38
N MET A 196 -12.89 1.33 -16.76
CA MET A 196 -12.27 1.04 -15.47
C MET A 196 -10.80 0.71 -15.64
N ASP A 197 -9.93 1.48 -14.95
CA ASP A 197 -8.53 1.10 -14.75
C ASP A 197 -8.41 -0.07 -13.76
N PHE A 198 -7.19 -0.56 -13.53
CA PHE A 198 -6.94 -1.66 -12.60
C PHE A 198 -7.49 -1.35 -11.20
N TRP A 199 -7.22 -0.16 -10.67
CA TRP A 199 -7.62 0.23 -9.32
C TRP A 199 -9.13 0.37 -9.15
N SER A 200 -9.85 0.82 -10.19
CA SER A 200 -11.32 0.87 -10.19
C SER A 200 -11.93 -0.53 -10.09
N ARG A 201 -11.30 -1.55 -10.71
CA ARG A 201 -11.75 -2.95 -10.62
C ARG A 201 -11.49 -3.55 -9.24
N ILE A 202 -10.35 -3.21 -8.64
CA ILE A 202 -9.99 -3.66 -7.29
C ILE A 202 -10.85 -2.98 -6.21
N ALA A 203 -11.26 -1.73 -6.44
CA ALA A 203 -11.99 -0.93 -5.46
C ALA A 203 -13.29 -1.59 -4.97
N GLU A 204 -14.00 -2.36 -5.82
CA GLU A 204 -15.20 -3.09 -5.41
C GLU A 204 -14.88 -4.19 -4.38
N ALA A 205 -13.79 -4.93 -4.62
CA ALA A 205 -13.31 -5.98 -3.72
C ALA A 205 -12.84 -5.36 -2.38
N ASP A 206 -11.99 -4.34 -2.43
CA ASP A 206 -11.48 -3.65 -1.23
C ASP A 206 -12.63 -3.07 -0.39
N THR A 207 -13.60 -2.42 -1.03
CA THR A 207 -14.72 -1.77 -0.35
C THR A 207 -15.68 -2.79 0.25
N THR A 208 -15.90 -3.92 -0.44
CA THR A 208 -16.69 -5.04 0.07
C THR A 208 -16.00 -5.66 1.29
N LEU A 209 -14.69 -5.92 1.20
CA LEU A 209 -13.89 -6.43 2.31
C LEU A 209 -13.94 -5.50 3.52
N ALA A 210 -13.74 -4.19 3.33
CA ALA A 210 -13.83 -3.20 4.38
C ALA A 210 -15.17 -3.24 5.12
N ARG A 211 -16.30 -3.38 4.40
CA ARG A 211 -17.62 -3.52 5.00
C ARG A 211 -17.74 -4.79 5.84
N THR A 212 -17.33 -5.93 5.28
CA THR A 212 -17.37 -7.24 5.95
C THR A 212 -16.56 -7.21 7.25
N LEU A 213 -15.37 -6.59 7.23
CA LEU A 213 -14.53 -6.48 8.41
C LEU A 213 -15.12 -5.55 9.48
N ILE A 214 -15.73 -4.43 9.09
CA ILE A 214 -16.45 -3.56 10.04
C ILE A 214 -17.55 -4.35 10.75
N ASP A 215 -18.39 -5.07 10.00
CA ASP A 215 -19.50 -5.82 10.57
C ASP A 215 -19.02 -6.94 11.50
N ALA A 216 -18.00 -7.69 11.08
CA ALA A 216 -17.44 -8.77 11.88
C ALA A 216 -16.78 -8.28 13.18
N ILE A 217 -16.02 -7.18 13.12
CA ILE A 217 -15.35 -6.60 14.30
C ILE A 217 -16.36 -5.94 15.25
N ALA A 218 -17.45 -5.38 14.71
CA ALA A 218 -18.55 -4.85 15.51
C ALA A 218 -19.42 -5.95 16.16
N GLY A 219 -19.09 -7.24 15.97
CA GLY A 219 -19.81 -8.37 16.55
C GLY A 219 -21.17 -8.64 15.91
N ARG A 220 -21.40 -8.14 14.69
CA ARG A 220 -22.62 -8.44 13.94
C ARG A 220 -22.54 -9.87 13.40
N GLU A 221 -23.70 -10.49 13.20
CA GLU A 221 -23.77 -11.81 12.58
C GLU A 221 -23.32 -11.70 11.11
N VAL A 222 -22.14 -12.26 10.81
CA VAL A 222 -21.57 -12.29 9.47
C VAL A 222 -21.25 -13.74 9.12
N ASN A 223 -21.77 -14.21 8.00
CA ASN A 223 -21.31 -15.46 7.41
C ASN A 223 -19.93 -15.23 6.78
N LEU A 224 -18.88 -15.30 7.60
CA LEU A 224 -17.51 -15.00 7.18
C LEU A 224 -17.07 -15.82 5.98
N GLN A 225 -17.48 -17.08 5.88
CA GLN A 225 -17.13 -17.93 4.74
C GLN A 225 -17.76 -17.41 3.44
N ALA A 226 -19.06 -17.11 3.45
CA ALA A 226 -19.76 -16.61 2.27
C ALA A 226 -19.24 -15.23 1.85
N GLU A 227 -19.02 -14.32 2.80
CA GLU A 227 -18.50 -12.98 2.50
C GLU A 227 -17.05 -13.04 2.01
N THR A 228 -16.21 -13.90 2.57
CA THR A 228 -14.82 -14.04 2.12
C THR A 228 -14.75 -14.68 0.73
N THR A 229 -15.62 -15.63 0.42
CA THR A 229 -15.75 -16.21 -0.94
C THR A 229 -16.14 -15.13 -1.95
N LYS A 230 -17.11 -14.28 -1.59
CA LYS A 230 -17.51 -13.15 -2.44
C LYS A 230 -16.37 -12.16 -2.66
N VAL A 231 -15.63 -11.80 -1.61
CA VAL A 231 -14.46 -10.91 -1.71
C VAL A 231 -13.38 -11.54 -2.59
N HIS A 232 -13.09 -12.83 -2.41
CA HIS A 232 -12.18 -13.58 -3.27
C HIS A 232 -12.60 -13.49 -4.74
N ASP A 233 -13.86 -13.78 -5.07
CA ASP A 233 -14.34 -13.78 -6.45
C ASP A 233 -14.19 -12.42 -7.12
N LEU A 234 -14.40 -11.33 -6.38
CA LEU A 234 -14.20 -9.97 -6.86
C LEU A 234 -12.71 -9.68 -7.16
N TYR A 235 -11.80 -10.03 -6.25
CA TYR A 235 -10.36 -9.90 -6.51
C TYR A 235 -9.91 -10.77 -7.68
N ALA A 236 -10.34 -12.03 -7.72
CA ALA A 236 -10.00 -12.97 -8.77
C ALA A 236 -10.48 -12.47 -10.14
N ALA A 237 -11.70 -11.92 -10.22
CA ALA A 237 -12.21 -11.32 -11.44
C ALA A 237 -11.38 -10.11 -11.88
N ALA A 238 -10.99 -9.23 -10.95
CA ALA A 238 -10.17 -8.07 -11.26
C ALA A 238 -8.75 -8.45 -11.72
N LEU A 239 -8.08 -9.37 -11.00
CA LEU A 239 -6.71 -9.80 -11.28
C LEU A 239 -6.57 -10.55 -12.60
N LYS A 240 -7.61 -11.29 -13.03
CA LYS A 240 -7.63 -12.00 -14.33
C LYS A 240 -7.71 -11.09 -15.55
N VAL A 241 -8.19 -9.85 -15.40
CA VAL A 241 -8.34 -8.92 -16.53
C VAL A 241 -7.00 -8.29 -16.92
N GLY A 242 -6.08 -8.14 -15.96
CA GLY A 242 -4.74 -7.61 -16.20
C GLY A 242 -4.17 -6.93 -14.96
N GLY A 243 -3.17 -6.09 -15.19
CA GLY A 243 -2.42 -5.37 -14.16
C GLY A 243 -0.93 -5.69 -14.23
N THR A 244 -0.10 -4.78 -13.74
CA THR A 244 1.33 -5.02 -13.66
C THR A 244 1.68 -5.88 -12.45
N ARG A 245 2.89 -6.45 -12.43
CA ARG A 245 3.39 -7.19 -11.26
C ARG A 245 3.36 -6.34 -10.00
N ARG A 246 3.66 -5.04 -10.13
CA ARG A 246 3.63 -4.08 -9.03
C ARG A 246 2.22 -3.82 -8.51
N GLU A 247 1.25 -3.75 -9.41
CA GLU A 247 -0.17 -3.59 -9.05
C GLU A 247 -0.67 -4.82 -8.30
N HIS A 248 -0.42 -6.02 -8.82
CA HIS A 248 -0.76 -7.30 -8.15
C HIS A 248 -0.10 -7.43 -6.78
N ALA A 249 1.21 -7.12 -6.69
CA ALA A 249 1.94 -7.13 -5.43
C ALA A 249 1.35 -6.15 -4.40
N SER A 250 0.81 -5.00 -4.83
CA SER A 250 0.19 -4.03 -3.94
C SER A 250 -1.14 -4.51 -3.35
N VAL A 251 -1.92 -5.27 -4.13
CA VAL A 251 -3.16 -5.92 -3.65
C VAL A 251 -2.80 -6.97 -2.61
N LEU A 252 -1.88 -7.88 -2.96
CA LEU A 252 -1.43 -8.93 -2.04
C LEU A 252 -0.81 -8.36 -0.76
N ASP A 253 0.01 -7.31 -0.84
CA ASP A 253 0.60 -6.63 0.32
C ASP A 253 -0.46 -6.11 1.30
N THR A 254 -1.62 -5.67 0.79
CA THR A 254 -2.71 -5.16 1.63
C THR A 254 -3.49 -6.29 2.28
N LEU A 255 -3.69 -7.41 1.59
CA LEU A 255 -4.35 -8.57 2.16
C LEU A 255 -3.44 -9.29 3.19
N ASP A 256 -2.15 -9.44 2.87
CA ASP A 256 -1.16 -9.97 3.80
C ASP A 256 -1.08 -9.14 5.07
N PHE A 257 -1.12 -7.80 4.95
CA PHE A 257 -1.19 -6.90 6.10
C PHE A 257 -2.37 -7.25 7.02
N LEU A 258 -3.56 -7.43 6.45
CA LEU A 258 -4.76 -7.75 7.25
C LEU A 258 -4.65 -9.12 7.92
N VAL A 259 -4.18 -10.14 7.18
CA VAL A 259 -3.96 -11.48 7.73
C VAL A 259 -3.00 -11.42 8.91
N GLU A 260 -1.82 -10.82 8.73
CA GLU A 260 -0.77 -10.74 9.75
C GLU A 260 -1.24 -10.01 11.01
N ILE A 261 -1.90 -8.86 10.85
CA ILE A 261 -2.39 -8.10 12.01
C ILE A 261 -3.46 -8.88 12.76
N PHE A 262 -4.41 -9.51 12.06
CA PHE A 262 -5.46 -10.28 12.72
C PHE A 262 -4.93 -11.53 13.42
N GLU A 263 -3.87 -12.16 12.92
CA GLU A 263 -3.21 -13.25 13.63
C GLU A 263 -2.56 -12.78 14.93
N GLU A 264 -1.77 -11.71 14.86
CA GLU A 264 -1.08 -11.16 16.02
C GLU A 264 -2.07 -10.63 17.09
N ASP A 265 -3.24 -10.15 16.67
CA ASP A 265 -4.32 -9.70 17.54
C ASP A 265 -5.26 -10.83 18.03
N ASN A 266 -4.93 -12.10 17.76
CA ASN A 266 -5.74 -13.28 18.12
C ASN A 266 -7.16 -13.29 17.52
N ARG A 267 -7.37 -12.61 16.38
CA ARG A 267 -8.62 -12.66 15.60
C ARG A 267 -8.57 -13.81 14.59
N THR A 268 -8.31 -15.02 15.09
CA THR A 268 -7.93 -16.21 14.29
C THR A 268 -8.95 -16.60 13.22
N ALA A 269 -10.25 -16.40 13.48
CA ALA A 269 -11.29 -16.71 12.49
C ALA A 269 -11.21 -15.79 11.26
N LEU A 270 -10.97 -14.49 11.46
CA LEU A 270 -10.79 -13.53 10.37
C LEU A 270 -9.49 -13.80 9.60
N ALA A 271 -8.40 -14.02 10.34
CA ALA A 271 -7.11 -14.35 9.75
C ALA A 271 -7.17 -15.61 8.88
N THR A 272 -7.74 -16.70 9.39
CA THR A 272 -7.87 -17.98 8.66
C THR A 272 -8.69 -17.82 7.39
N ALA A 273 -9.85 -17.15 7.47
CA ALA A 273 -10.70 -16.93 6.32
C ALA A 273 -9.98 -16.12 5.22
N LEU A 274 -9.34 -15.01 5.60
CA LEU A 274 -8.60 -14.17 4.65
C LEU A 274 -7.38 -14.89 4.08
N ARG A 275 -6.62 -15.62 4.89
CA ARG A 275 -5.44 -16.37 4.45
C ARG A 275 -5.79 -17.36 3.34
N SER A 276 -6.88 -18.12 3.50
CA SER A 276 -7.37 -19.04 2.46
C SER A 276 -7.63 -18.31 1.14
N ALA A 277 -8.33 -17.17 1.18
CA ALA A 277 -8.58 -16.38 -0.02
C ALA A 277 -7.28 -15.84 -0.63
N VAL A 278 -6.34 -15.35 0.17
CA VAL A 278 -5.05 -14.84 -0.31
C VAL A 278 -4.23 -15.91 -1.02
N ASP A 279 -4.16 -17.10 -0.45
CA ASP A 279 -3.39 -18.22 -1.01
C ASP A 279 -3.95 -18.63 -2.39
N GLU A 280 -5.27 -18.63 -2.55
CA GLU A 280 -5.93 -18.88 -3.84
C GLU A 280 -5.65 -17.77 -4.86
N LEU A 281 -5.67 -16.49 -4.44
CA LEU A 281 -5.35 -15.37 -5.31
C LEU A 281 -3.89 -15.38 -5.78
N ARG A 282 -2.95 -15.87 -4.96
CA ARG A 282 -1.53 -16.00 -5.35
C ARG A 282 -1.34 -16.89 -6.56
N VAL A 283 -2.18 -17.93 -6.73
CA VAL A 283 -2.13 -18.83 -7.90
C VAL A 283 -2.54 -18.11 -9.18
N ILE A 284 -3.33 -17.05 -9.10
CA ILE A 284 -3.81 -16.28 -10.27
C ILE A 284 -2.73 -15.33 -10.81
N VAL A 285 -1.84 -14.83 -9.94
CA VAL A 285 -0.87 -13.77 -10.29
C VAL A 285 0.53 -14.29 -10.64
N ILE A 286 0.77 -15.60 -10.52
CA ILE A 286 2.01 -16.30 -10.94
C ILE A 286 1.87 -16.72 -12.40
#